data_AF-A0A150T1H1-F1
#
_entry.id   AF-A0A150T1H1-F1
#
_cell.length_a   1.000
_cell.length_b   1.000
_cell.length_c   1.000
_cell.angle_alpha   90.00
_cell.angle_beta   90.00
_cell.angle_gamma   90.00
#
_symmetry.space_group_name_H-M   'P 1'
#
loop_
_entity.id
_entity.type
_entity.pdbx_description
1 polymer ?
#
loop_
_entity_poly.entity_id
_entity_poly.type
_entity_poly.pdbx_seq_one_letter_code
_entity_poly.pdbx_strand_id
1 'polypeptide(L)'
;MARLSLIAEEVRTCQKCPLHEGRTHTVFSRGDPLSEIVFVGEGPGAEEDQQGEPFVGPAGQLLDKMIAAMGYHRDGVYICNIVKCRPPKNRKPEPAEMAACSPYLASQLALIKPKVIVALGATAVQGLIGTTEGITKLRGTWKLYKGAIPIMPTFHPAYLLRQPGAKREVWSDLKEVMRHLGKSAPDRG
;
A
#
# COMPACT_ATOMS: atom_id res chain seq x y z
N MET A 1 17.85 -3.95 -8.54
CA MET A 1 17.38 -5.00 -7.62
C MET A 1 18.27 -5.17 -6.38
N ALA A 2 19.60 -5.27 -6.50
CA ALA A 2 20.52 -5.44 -5.35
C ALA A 2 20.39 -4.41 -4.21
N ARG A 3 19.95 -3.17 -4.49
CA ARG A 3 19.70 -2.16 -3.44
C ARG A 3 18.42 -2.39 -2.64
N LEU A 4 17.37 -2.95 -3.26
CA LEU A 4 16.13 -3.27 -2.55
C LEU A 4 16.32 -4.45 -1.60
N SER A 5 17.12 -5.44 -1.99
CA SER A 5 17.45 -6.57 -1.10
C SER A 5 18.22 -6.11 0.13
N LEU A 6 19.15 -5.15 0.01
CA LEU A 6 19.84 -4.58 1.18
C LEU A 6 18.87 -3.93 2.15
N ILE A 7 17.91 -3.14 1.65
CA ILE A 7 16.86 -2.52 2.49
C ILE A 7 15.98 -3.60 3.13
N ALA A 8 15.65 -4.67 2.41
CA ALA A 8 14.87 -5.78 2.95
C ALA A 8 15.59 -6.45 4.13
N GLU A 9 16.91 -6.62 4.05
CA GLU A 9 17.71 -7.18 5.15
C GLU A 9 17.85 -6.24 6.34
N GLU A 10 17.99 -4.94 6.11
CA GLU A 10 17.91 -3.94 7.18
C GLU A 10 16.56 -3.97 7.89
N VAL A 11 15.46 -4.09 7.12
CA VAL A 11 14.12 -4.20 7.67
C VAL A 11 13.98 -5.47 8.51
N ARG A 12 14.48 -6.61 8.02
CA ARG A 12 14.38 -7.92 8.71
C ARG A 12 14.87 -7.84 10.17
N THR A 13 15.96 -7.14 10.41
CA THR A 13 16.60 -6.99 11.74
C THR A 13 16.23 -5.70 12.47
N CYS A 14 15.39 -4.84 11.89
CA CYS A 14 15.06 -3.52 12.43
C CYS A 14 14.41 -3.58 13.82
N GLN A 15 14.86 -2.69 14.71
CA GLN A 15 14.33 -2.49 16.07
C GLN A 15 13.99 -1.01 16.37
N LYS A 16 13.87 -0.17 15.34
CA LYS A 16 13.71 1.30 15.48
C LYS A 16 12.39 1.77 16.12
N CYS A 17 11.44 0.87 16.38
CA CYS A 17 10.17 1.20 17.05
C CYS A 17 9.62 -0.02 17.81
N PRO A 18 8.68 0.15 18.75
CA PRO A 18 8.16 -0.94 19.59
C PRO A 18 7.48 -2.10 18.83
N LEU A 19 7.02 -1.87 17.59
CA LEU A 19 6.40 -2.92 16.77
C LEU A 19 7.32 -4.12 16.50
N HIS A 20 8.63 -3.95 16.67
CA HIS A 20 9.59 -5.02 16.49
C HIS A 20 9.42 -6.15 17.54
N GLU A 21 8.91 -5.83 18.73
CA GLU A 21 8.81 -6.78 19.86
C GLU A 21 7.73 -7.85 19.65
N GLY A 22 6.66 -7.52 18.91
CA GLY A 22 5.49 -8.38 18.74
C GLY A 22 5.35 -9.03 17.37
N ARG A 23 6.28 -8.80 16.44
CA ARG A 23 6.21 -9.36 15.08
C ARG A 23 6.71 -10.81 15.05
N THR A 24 6.12 -11.63 14.20
CA THR A 24 6.71 -12.92 13.80
C THR A 24 7.69 -12.70 12.65
N HIS A 25 7.24 -12.03 11.59
CA HIS A 25 8.07 -11.64 10.46
C HIS A 25 7.87 -10.16 10.12
N THR A 26 8.93 -9.53 9.62
CA THR A 26 8.73 -8.28 8.89
C THR A 26 8.10 -8.55 7.54
N VAL A 27 7.27 -7.63 7.09
CA VAL A 27 6.55 -7.71 5.83
C VAL A 27 6.98 -6.56 4.94
N PHE A 28 7.97 -6.81 4.09
CA PHE A 28 8.66 -5.76 3.34
C PHE A 28 7.88 -5.30 2.10
N SER A 29 7.60 -6.23 1.19
CA SER A 29 6.88 -6.01 -0.06
C SER A 29 6.55 -7.33 -0.77
N ARG A 30 5.69 -7.29 -1.79
CA ARG A 30 5.60 -8.32 -2.83
C ARG A 30 5.47 -7.71 -4.24
N GLY A 31 5.70 -8.55 -5.24
CA GLY A 31 5.54 -8.23 -6.67
C GLY A 31 6.74 -7.52 -7.30
N ASP A 32 6.52 -6.91 -8.46
CA ASP A 32 7.60 -6.44 -9.35
C ASP A 32 8.16 -5.06 -8.95
N PRO A 33 9.45 -4.93 -8.57
CA PRO A 33 10.07 -3.64 -8.28
C PRO A 33 10.31 -2.75 -9.52
N LEU A 34 10.02 -3.24 -10.73
CA LEU A 34 10.01 -2.47 -11.98
C LEU A 34 8.59 -2.00 -12.37
N SER A 35 7.59 -2.30 -11.53
CA SER A 35 6.21 -1.91 -11.77
C SER A 35 6.05 -0.39 -11.88
N GLU A 36 5.23 0.05 -12.84
CA GLU A 36 4.81 1.46 -12.96
C GLU A 36 3.83 1.91 -11.88
N ILE A 37 3.20 0.96 -11.17
CA ILE A 37 2.21 1.20 -10.12
C ILE A 37 2.63 0.56 -8.80
N VAL A 38 2.52 1.34 -7.71
CA VAL A 38 2.75 0.86 -6.34
C VAL A 38 1.47 0.99 -5.52
N PHE A 39 1.07 -0.06 -4.82
CA PHE A 39 0.00 -0.02 -3.82
C PHE A 39 0.61 0.08 -2.41
N VAL A 40 0.12 1.02 -1.61
CA VAL A 40 0.59 1.26 -0.24
C VAL A 40 -0.58 1.13 0.73
N GLY A 41 -0.50 0.16 1.64
CA GLY A 41 -1.44 -0.02 2.73
C GLY A 41 -0.94 0.52 4.07
N GLU A 42 -1.68 0.22 5.14
CA GLU A 42 -1.40 0.68 6.50
C GLU A 42 -0.22 -0.08 7.14
N GLY A 43 -0.35 -1.39 7.26
CA GLY A 43 0.55 -2.27 7.98
C GLY A 43 0.13 -3.73 7.84
N PRO A 44 0.95 -4.68 8.31
CA PRO A 44 0.63 -6.11 8.24
C PRO A 44 -0.52 -6.49 9.17
N GLY A 45 -1.35 -7.44 8.72
CA GLY A 45 -2.29 -8.16 9.57
C GLY A 45 -1.67 -9.44 10.14
N ALA A 46 -2.51 -10.30 10.72
CA ALA A 46 -2.06 -11.54 11.36
C ALA A 46 -1.47 -12.55 10.36
N GLU A 47 -2.12 -12.72 9.22
CA GLU A 47 -1.68 -13.66 8.18
C GLU A 47 -0.41 -13.16 7.49
N GLU A 48 -0.33 -11.84 7.22
CA GLU A 48 0.87 -11.21 6.67
C GLU A 48 2.07 -11.37 7.61
N ASP A 49 1.89 -11.15 8.91
CA ASP A 49 2.95 -11.32 9.91
C ASP A 49 3.45 -12.77 9.99
N GLN A 50 2.57 -13.75 9.86
CA GLN A 50 2.97 -15.16 9.85
C GLN A 50 3.69 -15.56 8.56
N GLN A 51 3.27 -15.02 7.41
CA GLN A 51 3.83 -15.42 6.11
C GLN A 51 5.02 -14.55 5.65
N GLY A 52 5.18 -13.35 6.21
CA GLY A 52 6.21 -12.40 5.78
C GLY A 52 5.87 -11.64 4.49
N GLU A 53 4.66 -11.79 3.96
CA GLU A 53 4.22 -11.23 2.67
C GLU A 53 3.00 -10.31 2.85
N PRO A 54 2.95 -9.12 2.22
CA PRO A 54 1.83 -8.20 2.41
C PRO A 54 0.58 -8.62 1.64
N PHE A 55 -0.60 -8.31 2.19
CA PHE A 55 -1.90 -8.53 1.54
C PHE A 55 -2.11 -10.00 1.10
N VAL A 56 -1.94 -10.94 2.03
CA VAL A 56 -2.22 -12.38 1.79
C VAL A 56 -3.58 -12.81 2.33
N GLY A 57 -4.13 -12.09 3.32
CA GLY A 57 -5.43 -12.40 3.89
C GLY A 57 -6.63 -11.93 3.06
N PRO A 58 -7.86 -11.94 3.61
CA PRO A 58 -9.08 -11.63 2.87
C PRO A 58 -9.08 -10.24 2.19
N ALA A 59 -8.48 -9.24 2.85
CA ALA A 59 -8.32 -7.91 2.27
C ALA A 59 -7.35 -7.92 1.07
N GLY A 60 -6.32 -8.76 1.13
CA GLY A 60 -5.37 -8.96 0.04
C GLY A 60 -5.95 -9.70 -1.15
N GLN A 61 -6.75 -10.72 -0.91
CA GLN A 61 -7.48 -11.41 -1.99
C GLN A 61 -8.44 -10.47 -2.73
N LEU A 62 -9.07 -9.53 -2.01
CA LEU A 62 -9.88 -8.48 -2.66
C LEU A 62 -9.01 -7.51 -3.45
N LEU A 63 -7.84 -7.12 -2.93
CA LEU A 63 -6.88 -6.30 -3.66
C LEU A 63 -6.42 -6.98 -4.94
N ASP A 64 -6.13 -8.28 -4.92
CA ASP A 64 -5.75 -9.06 -6.11
C ASP A 64 -6.84 -9.03 -7.18
N LYS A 65 -8.12 -9.15 -6.78
CA LYS A 65 -9.26 -9.02 -7.71
C LYS A 65 -9.34 -7.61 -8.30
N MET A 66 -9.05 -6.58 -7.51
CA MET A 66 -9.02 -5.19 -7.99
C MET A 66 -7.88 -4.98 -9.00
N ILE A 67 -6.69 -5.50 -8.72
CA ILE A 67 -5.52 -5.44 -9.60
C ILE A 67 -5.79 -6.18 -10.91
N ALA A 68 -6.38 -7.38 -10.84
CA ALA A 68 -6.78 -8.15 -12.01
C ALA A 68 -7.82 -7.39 -12.86
N ALA A 69 -8.82 -6.76 -12.22
CA ALA A 69 -9.79 -5.93 -12.91
C ALA A 69 -9.17 -4.70 -13.60
N MET A 70 -8.02 -4.21 -13.11
CA MET A 70 -7.25 -3.16 -13.77
C MET A 70 -6.39 -3.68 -14.95
N GLY A 71 -6.44 -4.97 -15.25
CA GLY A 71 -5.66 -5.60 -16.33
C GLY A 71 -4.20 -5.89 -15.94
N TYR A 72 -3.88 -5.97 -14.65
CA TYR A 72 -2.56 -6.35 -14.17
C TYR A 72 -2.54 -7.77 -13.60
N HIS A 73 -1.40 -8.44 -13.72
CA HIS A 73 -1.12 -9.63 -12.92
C HIS A 73 -0.85 -9.22 -11.47
N ARG A 74 -1.26 -10.03 -10.49
CA ARG A 74 -1.04 -9.74 -9.05
C ARG A 74 0.42 -9.49 -8.70
N ASP A 75 1.34 -10.19 -9.36
CA ASP A 75 2.78 -10.04 -9.14
C ASP A 75 3.43 -9.02 -10.10
N GLY A 76 2.66 -8.51 -11.07
CA GLY A 76 3.11 -7.46 -12.00
C GLY A 76 2.97 -6.05 -11.45
N VAL A 77 2.57 -5.91 -10.18
CA VAL A 77 2.50 -4.64 -9.45
C VAL A 77 3.36 -4.72 -8.19
N TYR A 78 3.75 -3.59 -7.62
CA TYR A 78 4.47 -3.58 -6.35
C TYR A 78 3.53 -3.25 -5.19
N ILE A 79 3.56 -4.03 -4.11
CA ILE A 79 2.67 -3.86 -2.96
C ILE A 79 3.50 -3.80 -1.69
N CYS A 80 3.25 -2.78 -0.86
CA CYS A 80 3.88 -2.61 0.44
C CYS A 80 2.97 -1.83 1.41
N ASN A 81 3.47 -1.53 2.61
CA ASN A 81 2.74 -0.82 3.67
C ASN A 81 3.55 0.35 4.24
N ILE A 82 2.91 1.26 4.99
CA ILE A 82 3.61 2.30 5.75
C ILE A 82 4.54 1.67 6.78
N VAL A 83 4.01 0.84 7.68
CA VAL A 83 4.82 0.08 8.65
C VAL A 83 5.10 -1.34 8.15
N LYS A 84 6.26 -1.89 8.51
CA LYS A 84 6.73 -3.22 8.07
C LYS A 84 6.56 -4.32 9.13
N CYS A 85 5.97 -3.99 10.28
CA CYS A 85 5.71 -4.90 11.39
C CYS A 85 4.25 -4.77 11.79
N ARG A 86 3.62 -5.89 12.18
CA ARG A 86 2.21 -5.91 12.60
C ARG A 86 2.01 -5.16 13.92
N PRO A 87 1.13 -4.15 13.97
CA PRO A 87 0.73 -3.56 15.25
C PRO A 87 -0.06 -4.54 16.13
N PRO A 88 0.10 -4.50 17.46
CA PRO A 88 -0.63 -5.38 18.38
C PRO A 88 -2.14 -5.35 18.13
N LYS A 89 -2.76 -6.53 18.04
CA LYS A 89 -4.21 -6.69 17.77
C LYS A 89 -4.69 -6.00 16.49
N ASN A 90 -3.82 -5.78 15.50
CA ASN A 90 -4.12 -5.05 14.26
C ASN A 90 -4.63 -3.62 14.52
N ARG A 91 -4.18 -2.97 15.59
CA ARG A 91 -4.46 -1.55 15.80
C ARG A 91 -3.84 -0.71 14.69
N LYS A 92 -4.29 0.53 14.54
CA LYS A 92 -3.58 1.48 13.69
C LYS A 92 -2.16 1.71 14.23
N PRO A 93 -1.14 1.83 13.36
CA PRO A 93 0.19 2.24 13.78
C PRO A 93 0.13 3.67 14.33
N GLU A 94 0.92 3.92 15.36
CA GLU A 94 1.06 5.23 15.97
C GLU A 94 1.91 6.14 15.07
N PRO A 95 1.73 7.48 15.16
CA PRO A 95 2.53 8.42 14.37
C PRO A 95 4.05 8.22 14.52
N ALA A 96 4.53 7.89 15.72
CA ALA A 96 5.95 7.61 15.97
C ALA A 96 6.43 6.32 15.28
N GLU A 97 5.59 5.28 15.23
CA GLU A 97 5.89 4.02 14.54
C GLU A 97 5.93 4.22 13.02
N MET A 98 4.98 4.99 12.48
CA MET A 98 4.97 5.40 11.08
C MET A 98 6.21 6.22 10.73
N ALA A 99 6.56 7.21 11.57
CA ALA A 99 7.73 8.05 11.36
C ALA A 99 9.03 7.23 11.36
N ALA A 100 9.20 6.31 12.31
CA ALA A 100 10.37 5.44 12.38
C ALA A 100 10.50 4.50 11.18
N CYS A 101 9.39 4.06 10.59
CA CYS A 101 9.37 3.13 9.45
C CYS A 101 9.39 3.83 8.08
N SER A 102 8.95 5.10 8.02
CA SER A 102 8.84 5.88 6.79
C SER A 102 10.12 5.97 5.92
N PRO A 103 11.36 5.97 6.47
CA PRO A 103 12.57 5.99 5.65
C PRO A 103 12.71 4.76 4.74
N TYR A 104 12.20 3.60 5.17
CA TYR A 104 12.21 2.39 4.34
C TYR A 104 11.27 2.52 3.15
N LEU A 105 10.04 3.02 3.37
CA LEU A 105 9.09 3.27 2.27
C LEU A 105 9.63 4.35 1.32
N ALA A 106 10.20 5.42 1.84
CA ALA A 106 10.82 6.46 1.01
C ALA A 106 11.95 5.89 0.13
N SER A 107 12.76 4.98 0.67
CA SER A 107 13.83 4.31 -0.07
C SER A 107 13.28 3.32 -1.12
N GLN A 108 12.22 2.57 -0.79
CA GLN A 108 11.50 1.73 -1.76
C GLN A 108 11.02 2.57 -2.95
N LEU A 109 10.28 3.66 -2.69
CA LEU A 109 9.72 4.52 -3.74
C LEU A 109 10.79 5.26 -4.55
N ALA A 110 11.91 5.65 -3.93
CA ALA A 110 13.04 6.28 -4.63
C ALA A 110 13.76 5.32 -5.59
N LEU A 111 13.77 4.02 -5.29
CA LEU A 111 14.36 2.99 -6.15
C LEU A 111 13.40 2.53 -7.25
N ILE A 112 12.11 2.34 -6.91
CA ILE A 112 11.09 1.86 -7.86
C ILE A 112 10.70 2.97 -8.85
N LYS A 113 10.63 4.23 -8.38
CA LYS A 113 10.19 5.39 -9.17
C LYS A 113 8.89 5.12 -9.94
N PRO A 114 7.80 4.72 -9.24
CA PRO A 114 6.55 4.41 -9.92
C PRO A 114 5.98 5.65 -10.60
N LYS A 115 5.18 5.43 -11.65
CA LYS A 115 4.38 6.49 -12.27
C LYS A 115 3.20 6.89 -11.39
N VAL A 116 2.62 5.95 -10.63
CA VAL A 116 1.48 6.21 -9.74
C VAL A 116 1.60 5.40 -8.44
N ILE A 117 1.20 6.02 -7.33
CA ILE A 117 0.97 5.35 -6.04
C ILE A 117 -0.53 5.27 -5.77
N VAL A 118 -1.06 4.08 -5.47
CA VAL A 118 -2.42 3.90 -4.95
C VAL A 118 -2.36 3.75 -3.43
N ALA A 119 -2.86 4.76 -2.72
CA ALA A 119 -2.84 4.79 -1.26
C ALA A 119 -4.15 4.22 -0.69
N LEU A 120 -4.04 3.07 -0.02
CA LEU A 120 -5.18 2.30 0.49
C LEU A 120 -5.50 2.72 1.92
N GLY A 121 -6.48 3.61 2.09
CA GLY A 121 -6.96 4.08 3.39
C GLY A 121 -6.24 5.30 3.95
N ALA A 122 -6.79 5.88 5.02
CA ALA A 122 -6.31 7.13 5.61
C ALA A 122 -4.85 7.05 6.07
N THR A 123 -4.47 5.95 6.73
CA THR A 123 -3.12 5.78 7.27
C THR A 123 -2.06 5.76 6.18
N ALA A 124 -2.35 5.17 5.01
CA ALA A 124 -1.46 5.19 3.87
C ALA A 124 -1.24 6.62 3.36
N VAL A 125 -2.31 7.41 3.25
CA VAL A 125 -2.21 8.81 2.80
C VAL A 125 -1.45 9.65 3.83
N GLN A 126 -1.78 9.51 5.11
CA GLN A 126 -1.07 10.18 6.21
C GLN A 126 0.42 9.85 6.19
N GLY A 127 0.79 8.57 6.02
CA GLY A 127 2.19 8.15 5.97
C GLY A 127 2.95 8.64 4.74
N LEU A 128 2.26 8.88 3.62
CA LEU A 128 2.86 9.36 2.38
C LEU A 128 3.03 10.89 2.36
N ILE A 129 2.04 11.65 2.83
CA ILE A 129 2.00 13.11 2.66
C ILE A 129 1.72 13.91 3.95
N GLY A 130 1.62 13.26 5.10
CA GLY A 130 1.48 13.93 6.41
C GLY A 130 0.12 14.58 6.67
N THR A 131 -0.91 14.29 5.86
CA THR A 131 -2.27 14.85 6.08
C THR A 131 -2.98 14.18 7.26
N THR A 132 -3.84 14.95 7.93
CA THR A 132 -4.76 14.46 8.98
C THR A 132 -6.21 14.37 8.48
N GLU A 133 -6.47 14.68 7.21
CA GLU A 133 -7.80 14.62 6.63
C GLU A 133 -8.34 13.18 6.53
N GLY A 134 -9.65 13.01 6.72
CA GLY A 134 -10.30 11.71 6.62
C GLY A 134 -10.36 11.18 5.18
N ILE A 135 -10.20 9.86 5.01
CA ILE A 135 -10.16 9.21 3.69
C ILE A 135 -11.38 9.49 2.81
N THR A 136 -12.57 9.65 3.40
CA THR A 136 -13.80 9.97 2.66
C THR A 136 -13.70 11.29 1.88
N LYS A 137 -12.98 12.28 2.41
CA LYS A 137 -12.75 13.56 1.74
C LYS A 137 -11.62 13.49 0.70
N LEU A 138 -10.64 12.61 0.93
CA LEU A 138 -9.42 12.52 0.13
C LEU A 138 -9.55 11.62 -1.09
N ARG A 139 -10.38 10.57 -1.02
CA ARG A 139 -10.45 9.55 -2.07
C ARG A 139 -10.87 10.13 -3.43
N GLY A 140 -10.29 9.60 -4.49
CA GLY A 140 -10.59 10.01 -5.87
C GLY A 140 -10.01 11.36 -6.28
N THR A 141 -9.28 12.05 -5.39
CA THR A 141 -8.63 13.32 -5.70
C THR A 141 -7.13 13.13 -5.73
N TRP A 142 -6.52 13.41 -6.89
CA TRP A 142 -5.07 13.31 -7.07
C TRP A 142 -4.29 14.16 -6.06
N LYS A 143 -3.25 13.55 -5.48
CA LYS A 143 -2.26 14.22 -4.62
C LYS A 143 -0.86 13.97 -5.19
N LEU A 144 0.15 14.59 -4.59
CA LEU A 144 1.54 14.41 -4.99
C LEU A 144 2.39 13.93 -3.81
N TYR A 145 3.11 12.83 -4.01
CA TYR A 145 4.20 12.41 -3.14
C TYR A 145 5.44 13.23 -3.48
N LYS A 146 5.97 13.96 -2.49
CA LYS A 146 7.17 14.82 -2.64
C LYS A 146 7.12 15.75 -3.87
N GLY A 147 5.93 16.23 -4.21
CA GLY A 147 5.71 17.14 -5.34
C GLY A 147 5.87 16.53 -6.74
N ALA A 148 6.14 15.22 -6.87
CA ALA A 148 6.50 14.62 -8.15
C ALA A 148 5.65 13.41 -8.55
N ILE A 149 5.41 12.47 -7.63
CA ILE A 149 4.73 11.20 -7.97
C ILE A 149 3.23 11.32 -7.65
N PRO A 150 2.32 11.16 -8.62
CA PRO A 150 0.88 11.13 -8.39
C PRO A 150 0.46 10.05 -7.40
N ILE A 151 -0.38 10.43 -6.45
CA ILE A 151 -1.05 9.52 -5.52
C ILE A 151 -2.54 9.54 -5.83
N MET A 152 -3.15 8.36 -5.97
CA MET A 152 -4.60 8.18 -5.89
C MET A 152 -4.98 7.62 -4.51
N PRO A 153 -5.54 8.44 -3.60
CA PRO A 153 -6.16 7.93 -2.38
C PRO A 153 -7.43 7.15 -2.69
N THR A 154 -7.62 6.01 -2.04
CA THR A 154 -8.87 5.25 -2.12
C THR A 154 -9.14 4.47 -0.82
N PHE A 155 -10.31 3.84 -0.70
CA PHE A 155 -10.62 3.06 0.50
C PHE A 155 -9.78 1.78 0.58
N HIS A 156 -9.43 1.41 1.81
CA HIS A 156 -8.70 0.17 2.07
C HIS A 156 -9.58 -1.06 1.76
N PRO A 157 -9.04 -2.16 1.18
CA PRO A 157 -9.84 -3.35 0.88
C PRO A 157 -10.57 -3.94 2.09
N ALA A 158 -9.96 -3.90 3.29
CA ALA A 158 -10.62 -4.32 4.52
C ALA A 158 -11.90 -3.50 4.85
N TYR A 159 -11.98 -2.23 4.43
CA TYR A 159 -13.21 -1.44 4.55
C TYR A 159 -14.29 -1.96 3.60
N LEU A 160 -13.94 -2.32 2.37
CA LEU A 160 -14.88 -2.86 1.37
C LEU A 160 -15.46 -4.22 1.77
N LEU A 161 -14.73 -5.02 2.55
CA LEU A 161 -15.26 -6.27 3.11
C LEU A 161 -16.42 -6.01 4.08
N ARG A 162 -16.39 -4.91 4.82
CA ARG A 162 -17.47 -4.51 5.75
C ARG A 162 -18.53 -3.63 5.09
N GLN A 163 -18.13 -2.85 4.08
CA GLN A 163 -19.00 -1.94 3.35
C GLN A 163 -18.92 -2.21 1.83
N PRO A 164 -19.59 -3.27 1.33
CA PRO A 164 -19.54 -3.62 -0.08
C PRO A 164 -20.07 -2.54 -1.03
N GLY A 165 -20.97 -1.65 -0.56
CA GLY A 165 -21.50 -0.54 -1.33
C GLY A 165 -20.42 0.42 -1.84
N ALA A 166 -19.32 0.57 -1.09
CA ALA A 166 -18.21 1.46 -1.43
C ALA A 166 -17.32 0.94 -2.59
N LYS A 167 -17.58 -0.26 -3.12
CA LYS A 167 -16.83 -0.84 -4.25
C LYS A 167 -16.95 0.00 -5.52
N ARG A 168 -18.09 0.66 -5.73
CA ARG A 168 -18.31 1.51 -6.90
C ARG A 168 -17.37 2.73 -6.89
N GLU A 169 -17.22 3.34 -5.73
CA GLU A 169 -16.33 4.47 -5.49
C GLU A 169 -14.87 4.06 -5.70
N VAL A 170 -14.43 2.95 -5.11
CA VAL A 170 -13.06 2.47 -5.30
C VAL A 170 -12.80 2.14 -6.76
N TRP A 171 -13.74 1.48 -7.44
CA TRP A 171 -13.59 1.22 -8.88
C TRP A 171 -13.49 2.51 -9.70
N SER A 172 -14.21 3.57 -9.33
CA SER A 172 -14.06 4.88 -9.96
C SER A 172 -12.65 5.44 -9.81
N ASP A 173 -12.05 5.31 -8.61
CA ASP A 173 -10.68 5.77 -8.35
C ASP A 173 -9.66 5.00 -9.19
N LEU A 174 -9.82 3.67 -9.28
CA LEU A 174 -8.93 2.81 -10.07
C LEU A 174 -9.04 3.08 -11.58
N LYS A 175 -10.24 3.43 -12.08
CA LYS A 175 -10.39 3.89 -13.47
C LYS A 175 -9.62 5.17 -13.75
N GLU A 176 -9.61 6.11 -12.81
CA GLU A 176 -8.79 7.33 -12.95
C GLU A 176 -7.29 6.98 -13.00
N VAL A 177 -6.84 6.01 -12.20
CA VAL A 177 -5.46 5.50 -12.26
C VAL A 177 -5.15 4.89 -13.61
N MET A 178 -6.03 4.03 -14.15
CA MET A 178 -5.86 3.44 -15.49
C MET A 178 -5.80 4.53 -16.57
N ARG A 179 -6.71 5.51 -16.51
CA ARG A 179 -6.73 6.65 -17.44
C ARG A 179 -5.44 7.45 -17.38
N HIS A 180 -4.90 7.71 -16.19
CA HIS A 180 -3.63 8.41 -16.01
C HIS A 180 -2.45 7.62 -16.60
N LEU A 181 -2.48 6.30 -16.51
CA LEU A 181 -1.46 5.40 -17.09
C LEU A 181 -1.68 5.12 -18.59
N GLY A 182 -2.66 5.76 -19.23
CA GLY A 182 -2.98 5.54 -20.65
C GLY A 182 -3.58 4.16 -20.94
N LYS A 183 -4.14 3.48 -19.94
CA LYS A 183 -4.81 2.19 -20.09
C LYS A 183 -6.32 2.38 -20.25
N SER A 184 -6.91 1.66 -21.20
CA SER A 184 -8.36 1.57 -21.32
C SER A 184 -8.91 0.74 -20.16
N ALA A 185 -9.97 1.22 -19.50
CA ALA A 185 -10.71 0.37 -18.57
C ALA A 185 -11.29 -0.82 -19.37
N PRO A 186 -11.18 -2.06 -18.88
CA PRO A 186 -11.80 -3.19 -19.58
C PRO A 186 -13.29 -2.94 -19.73
N ASP A 187 -13.82 -3.27 -20.91
CA ASP A 187 -15.25 -3.20 -21.18
C ASP A 187 -15.99 -4.04 -20.14
N ARG A 188 -17.09 -3.48 -19.62
CA ARG A 188 -18.00 -4.23 -18.75
C ARG A 188 -18.67 -5.29 -19.63
N GLY A 189 -18.09 -6.48 -19.67
CA GLY A 189 -18.80 -7.69 -20.07
C GLY A 189 -19.96 -7.97 -19.12
#